data_AF-A0AA88LGK1-F1
#
_entry.id   AF-A0AA88LGK1-F1
#
_cell.length_a   1.000
_cell.length_b   1.000
_cell.length_c   1.000
_cell.angle_alpha   90.00
_cell.angle_beta   90.00
_cell.angle_gamma   90.00
#
_symmetry.space_group_name_H-M   'P 1'
#
loop_
_entity.id
_entity.type
_entity.pdbx_description
1 polymer ?
#
loop_
_entity_poly.entity_id
_entity_poly.type
_entity_poly.pdbx_seq_one_letter_code
_entity_poly.pdbx_strand_id
1 'polypeptide(L)'
;MDEVFEITDFTDVTDWEKFISNIEEVLLSWGLHALSLDEENINTKTWKKKSSTVCFAGYPFTIVYDWLAGVPSSTELSLRPWEDLMKKEDDFSSLGLHPIFRHYGLTEFVTIFPEGGQSVLNESRIKLLMSSIRIALQNTKCHVPVFIRVYQKWQDCYAGVYLNNHMRTDFDVIHLKQIPSSCSYLS
;
A
#
# COMPACT_ATOMS: atom_id res chain seq x y z
N MET A 1 -14.74 51.53 1.79
CA MET A 1 -13.69 50.51 1.90
C MET A 1 -14.40 49.23 1.52
N ASP A 2 -14.37 48.91 0.22
CA ASP A 2 -15.18 47.82 -0.33
C ASP A 2 -14.60 46.49 0.15
N GLU A 3 -15.43 45.74 0.87
CA GLU A 3 -15.15 44.39 1.34
C GLU A 3 -15.22 43.47 0.12
N VAL A 4 -14.07 43.20 -0.49
CA VAL A 4 -13.96 42.24 -1.60
C VAL A 4 -14.26 40.87 -1.03
N PHE A 5 -15.48 40.38 -1.27
CA PHE A 5 -15.85 39.01 -0.97
C PHE A 5 -14.99 38.08 -1.83
N GLU A 6 -14.12 37.32 -1.18
CA GLU A 6 -13.38 36.22 -1.78
C GLU A 6 -14.40 35.11 -2.07
N ILE A 7 -14.85 35.01 -3.32
CA ILE A 7 -15.70 33.91 -3.77
C ILE A 7 -14.81 32.66 -3.75
N THR A 8 -15.05 31.80 -2.77
CA THR A 8 -14.43 30.48 -2.69
C THR A 8 -15.09 29.58 -3.74
N ASP A 9 -14.32 29.23 -4.77
CA ASP A 9 -14.78 28.32 -5.82
C ASP A 9 -14.70 26.88 -5.30
N PHE A 10 -15.85 26.21 -5.17
CA PHE A 10 -15.95 24.81 -4.76
C PHE A 10 -16.07 23.86 -5.97
N THR A 11 -15.91 24.38 -7.20
CA THR A 11 -15.93 23.58 -8.43
C THR A 11 -14.54 23.14 -8.88
N ASP A 12 -13.49 23.72 -8.29
CA ASP A 12 -12.11 23.27 -8.50
C ASP A 12 -11.82 21.95 -7.78
N VAL A 13 -11.23 21.01 -8.51
CA VAL A 13 -10.83 19.71 -7.97
C VAL A 13 -9.80 19.93 -6.86
N THR A 14 -10.10 19.40 -5.68
CA THR A 14 -9.25 19.51 -4.50
C THR A 14 -7.94 18.72 -4.70
N ASP A 15 -6.86 19.12 -4.01
CA ASP A 15 -5.60 18.36 -4.04
C ASP A 15 -5.77 16.91 -3.56
N TRP A 16 -6.76 16.67 -2.71
CA TRP A 16 -7.12 15.34 -2.22
C TRP A 16 -7.77 14.48 -3.29
N GLU A 17 -8.72 15.02 -4.06
CA GLU A 17 -9.32 14.33 -5.20
C GLU A 17 -8.29 14.08 -6.30
N LYS A 18 -7.45 15.07 -6.63
CA LYS A 18 -6.33 14.90 -7.58
C LYS A 18 -5.40 13.77 -7.16
N PHE A 19 -5.07 13.69 -5.87
CA PHE A 19 -4.22 12.63 -5.34
C PHE A 19 -4.87 11.25 -5.45
N ILE A 20 -6.16 11.13 -5.16
CA ILE A 20 -6.92 9.89 -5.35
C ILE A 20 -6.88 9.49 -6.83
N SER A 21 -7.22 10.40 -7.75
CA SER A 21 -7.21 10.13 -9.19
C SER A 21 -5.83 9.72 -9.70
N ASN A 22 -4.75 10.33 -9.21
CA ASN A 22 -3.37 9.94 -9.56
C ASN A 22 -3.04 8.51 -9.09
N ILE A 23 -3.50 8.11 -7.89
CA ILE A 23 -3.32 6.73 -7.42
C ILE A 23 -4.11 5.78 -8.33
N GLU A 24 -5.37 6.10 -8.64
CA GLU A 24 -6.22 5.29 -9.50
C GLU A 24 -5.60 5.08 -10.88
N GLU A 25 -5.10 6.15 -11.50
CA GLU A 25 -4.41 6.09 -12.79
C GLU A 25 -3.19 5.17 -12.74
N VAL A 26 -2.37 5.28 -11.69
CA VAL A 26 -1.21 4.41 -11.50
C VAL A 26 -1.64 2.94 -11.40
N LEU A 27 -2.63 2.61 -10.55
CA LEU A 27 -3.13 1.25 -10.39
C LEU A 27 -3.73 0.69 -11.70
N LEU A 28 -4.50 1.51 -12.43
CA LEU A 28 -5.09 1.16 -13.73
C LEU A 28 -4.01 0.91 -14.79
N SER A 29 -3.04 1.81 -14.91
CA SER A 29 -1.92 1.71 -15.86
C SER A 29 -1.02 0.49 -15.63
N TRP A 30 -1.06 -0.06 -14.42
CA TRP A 30 -0.31 -1.25 -14.03
C TRP A 30 -1.12 -2.54 -14.19
N GLY A 31 -2.38 -2.46 -14.63
CA GLY A 31 -3.24 -3.63 -14.82
C GLY A 31 -3.80 -4.20 -13.51
N LEU A 32 -3.70 -3.49 -12.38
CA LEU A 32 -4.07 -4.02 -11.06
C LEU A 32 -5.58 -4.05 -10.81
N HIS A 33 -6.40 -3.62 -11.78
CA HIS A 33 -7.84 -3.35 -11.66
C HIS A 33 -8.76 -4.51 -12.03
N ALA A 34 -8.23 -5.55 -12.70
CA ALA A 34 -8.99 -6.73 -13.08
C ALA A 34 -8.02 -7.87 -13.43
N LEU A 35 -8.52 -9.10 -13.35
CA LEU A 35 -7.83 -10.38 -13.55
C LEU A 35 -6.92 -10.43 -14.81
N SER A 36 -5.73 -9.82 -14.76
CA SER A 36 -4.73 -10.00 -15.81
C SER A 36 -4.03 -11.32 -15.55
N LEU A 37 -4.50 -12.36 -16.23
CA LEU A 37 -3.86 -13.67 -16.32
C LEU A 37 -2.62 -13.55 -17.20
N ASP A 38 -1.59 -12.86 -16.71
CA ASP A 38 -0.31 -12.88 -17.40
C ASP A 38 0.37 -14.20 -17.05
N GLU A 39 0.30 -15.15 -17.98
CA GLU A 39 1.06 -16.39 -17.96
C GLU A 39 2.55 -16.06 -18.19
N GLU A 40 3.25 -15.65 -17.13
CA GLU A 40 4.71 -15.51 -17.20
C GLU A 40 5.44 -16.79 -16.77
N ASN A 41 6.37 -17.20 -17.63
CA ASN A 41 7.21 -18.38 -17.54
C ASN A 41 7.66 -18.75 -16.12
N ILE A 42 7.20 -19.93 -15.69
CA ILE A 42 7.60 -20.65 -14.50
C ILE A 42 9.04 -21.10 -14.69
N ASN A 43 10.02 -20.45 -14.04
CA ASN A 43 11.25 -21.14 -13.61
C ASN A 43 12.19 -20.31 -12.71
N THR A 44 11.87 -19.06 -12.37
CA THR A 44 12.69 -18.27 -11.43
C THR A 44 11.85 -17.47 -10.44
N LYS A 45 11.99 -17.80 -9.14
CA LYS A 45 11.45 -17.00 -8.03
C LYS A 45 12.30 -15.74 -7.86
N THR A 46 11.99 -14.69 -8.63
CA THR A 46 12.69 -13.42 -8.58
C THR A 46 11.71 -12.29 -8.34
N TRP A 47 12.03 -11.40 -7.40
CA TRP A 47 11.25 -10.19 -7.16
C TRP A 47 11.41 -9.20 -8.32
N LYS A 48 10.27 -8.75 -8.85
CA LYS A 48 10.17 -7.68 -9.84
C LYS A 48 9.55 -6.45 -9.19
N LYS A 49 9.88 -5.27 -9.71
CA LYS A 49 9.42 -3.99 -9.19
C LYS A 49 9.07 -3.02 -10.31
N LYS A 50 8.04 -2.21 -10.09
CA LYS A 50 7.66 -1.06 -10.94
C LYS A 50 7.38 0.13 -10.03
N SER A 51 7.74 1.34 -10.44
CA SER A 51 7.54 2.54 -9.62
C SER A 51 6.97 3.71 -10.41
N SER A 52 6.18 4.54 -9.75
CA SER A 52 5.66 5.81 -10.26
C SER A 52 5.68 6.86 -9.13
N THR A 53 5.68 8.13 -9.48
CA THR A 53 5.63 9.24 -8.51
C THR A 53 4.32 10.00 -8.67
N VAL A 54 3.69 10.32 -7.54
CA VAL A 54 2.45 11.12 -7.46
C VAL A 54 2.64 12.26 -6.46
N CYS A 55 1.87 13.34 -6.58
CA CYS A 55 1.95 14.48 -5.68
C CYS A 55 0.64 14.66 -4.89
N PHE A 56 0.77 15.01 -3.61
CA PHE A 56 -0.35 15.47 -2.77
C PHE A 56 -0.02 16.84 -2.20
N ALA A 57 -0.76 17.88 -2.60
CA ALA A 57 -0.53 19.27 -2.19
C ALA A 57 0.95 19.71 -2.33
N GLY A 58 1.58 19.35 -3.45
CA GLY A 58 3.00 19.65 -3.73
C GLY A 58 4.03 18.72 -3.06
N TYR A 59 3.61 17.77 -2.22
CA TYR A 59 4.50 16.78 -1.61
C TYR A 59 4.57 15.52 -2.49
N PRO A 60 5.75 15.11 -2.98
CA PRO A 60 5.91 13.92 -3.79
C PRO A 60 5.89 12.63 -2.96
N PHE A 61 5.21 11.62 -3.50
CA PHE A 61 5.13 10.25 -3.00
C PHE A 61 5.55 9.29 -4.10
N THR A 62 6.36 8.31 -3.76
CA THR A 62 6.66 7.19 -4.64
C THR A 62 5.69 6.05 -4.34
N ILE A 63 5.08 5.54 -5.40
CA ILE A 63 4.31 4.29 -5.42
C ILE A 63 5.21 3.23 -6.03
N VAL A 64 5.37 2.11 -5.34
CA VAL A 64 6.15 0.96 -5.81
C VAL A 64 5.26 -0.27 -5.80
N TYR A 65 5.18 -0.96 -6.92
CA TYR A 65 4.54 -2.26 -7.05
C TYR A 65 5.62 -3.34 -7.05
N ASP A 66 5.55 -4.24 -6.08
CA ASP A 66 6.47 -5.36 -5.87
C ASP A 66 5.72 -6.67 -6.08
N TRP A 67 6.25 -7.58 -6.89
CA TRP A 67 5.67 -8.90 -7.08
C TRP A 67 6.73 -9.99 -7.27
N LEU A 68 6.43 -11.19 -6.80
CA LEU A 68 7.26 -12.37 -6.97
C LEU A 68 6.87 -13.09 -8.27
N ALA A 69 7.79 -13.14 -9.24
CA ALA A 69 7.57 -13.87 -10.48
C ALA A 69 7.58 -15.39 -10.24
N GLY A 70 6.81 -16.13 -11.05
CA GLY A 70 6.75 -17.60 -11.01
C GLY A 70 5.84 -18.19 -9.93
N VAL A 71 5.00 -17.37 -9.29
CA VAL A 71 3.89 -17.85 -8.45
C VAL A 71 2.74 -18.24 -9.38
N PRO A 72 2.21 -19.48 -9.29
CA PRO A 72 1.10 -19.89 -10.14
C PRO A 72 -0.10 -18.97 -9.89
N SER A 73 -0.73 -18.52 -10.98
CA SER A 73 -1.97 -17.77 -10.93
C SER A 73 -3.04 -18.63 -10.25
N SER A 74 -3.52 -18.18 -9.09
CA SER A 74 -4.68 -18.75 -8.43
C SER A 74 -5.90 -18.66 -9.34
N THR A 75 -6.77 -19.66 -9.35
CA THR A 75 -8.00 -19.68 -10.19
C THR A 75 -8.91 -18.47 -9.90
N GLU A 76 -8.84 -17.91 -8.70
CA GLU A 76 -9.50 -16.67 -8.29
C GLU A 76 -8.48 -15.64 -7.75
N LEU A 77 -7.93 -14.76 -8.60
CA LEU A 77 -6.94 -13.74 -8.17
C LEU A 77 -7.43 -12.83 -7.03
N SER A 78 -8.75 -12.68 -6.85
CA SER A 78 -9.36 -11.96 -5.72
C SER A 78 -9.17 -12.63 -4.36
N LEU A 79 -8.72 -13.89 -4.32
CA LEU A 79 -8.41 -14.60 -3.09
C LEU A 79 -6.91 -14.78 -2.87
N ARG A 80 -6.07 -14.39 -3.83
CA ARG A 80 -4.62 -14.59 -3.74
C ARG A 80 -3.99 -14.00 -2.48
N PRO A 81 -4.32 -12.76 -2.04
CA PRO A 81 -3.77 -12.24 -0.78
C PRO A 81 -4.18 -13.09 0.44
N TRP A 82 -5.38 -13.67 0.41
CA TRP A 82 -5.87 -14.57 1.46
C TRP A 82 -5.15 -15.92 1.45
N GLU A 83 -4.93 -16.47 0.27
CA GLU A 83 -4.14 -17.71 0.10
C GLU A 83 -2.71 -17.50 0.60
N ASP A 84 -2.07 -16.38 0.25
CA ASP A 84 -0.74 -16.02 0.74
C ASP A 84 -0.70 -15.92 2.26
N LEU A 85 -1.71 -15.31 2.89
CA LEU A 85 -1.83 -15.23 4.35
C LEU A 85 -2.03 -16.58 5.05
N MET A 86 -2.48 -17.61 4.30
CA MET A 86 -2.72 -18.95 4.82
C MET A 86 -1.58 -19.94 4.53
N LYS A 87 -0.60 -19.56 3.69
CA LYS A 87 0.55 -20.40 3.35
C LYS A 87 1.54 -20.45 4.50
N LYS A 88 1.64 -21.63 5.11
CA LYS A 88 2.56 -21.88 6.22
C LYS A 88 4.02 -22.01 5.77
N GLU A 89 4.23 -22.25 4.47
CA GLU A 89 5.56 -22.45 3.90
C GLU A 89 6.37 -21.15 3.87
N ASP A 90 5.69 -20.00 3.80
CA ASP A 90 6.31 -18.68 3.75
C ASP A 90 6.45 -18.04 5.15
N ASP A 91 5.87 -18.66 6.18
CA ASP A 91 6.06 -18.27 7.58
C ASP A 91 7.55 -18.38 7.95
N PHE A 92 8.11 -17.32 8.56
CA PHE A 92 9.51 -17.25 9.00
C PHE A 92 10.57 -17.28 7.88
N SER A 93 10.21 -16.81 6.68
CA SER A 93 11.15 -16.64 5.57
C SER A 93 12.40 -15.83 5.93
N SER A 94 13.53 -16.18 5.29
CA SER A 94 14.88 -15.76 5.68
C SER A 94 15.19 -14.26 5.53
N LEU A 95 16.27 -13.83 6.20
CA LEU A 95 16.76 -12.46 6.25
C LEU A 95 17.09 -11.91 4.84
N GLY A 96 16.66 -10.69 4.54
CA GLY A 96 16.96 -9.97 3.28
C GLY A 96 15.77 -9.76 2.33
N LEU A 97 14.57 -10.22 2.70
CA LEU A 97 13.33 -10.02 1.94
C LEU A 97 12.59 -8.75 2.38
N HIS A 98 11.63 -8.32 1.56
CA HIS A 98 10.82 -7.13 1.86
C HIS A 98 10.07 -7.30 3.20
N PRO A 99 10.02 -6.30 4.09
CA PRO A 99 9.39 -6.43 5.41
C PRO A 99 7.93 -6.89 5.34
N ILE A 100 7.16 -6.44 4.34
CA ILE A 100 5.76 -6.85 4.13
C ILE A 100 5.66 -8.35 3.84
N PHE A 101 6.52 -8.90 2.96
CA PHE A 101 6.56 -10.35 2.71
C PHE A 101 6.93 -11.10 3.98
N ARG A 102 7.91 -10.61 4.74
CA ARG A 102 8.31 -11.23 6.01
C ARG A 102 7.20 -11.24 7.06
N HIS A 103 6.40 -10.18 7.15
CA HIS A 103 5.35 -10.05 8.17
C HIS A 103 4.05 -10.77 7.80
N TYR A 104 3.73 -10.86 6.50
CA TYR A 104 2.40 -11.29 6.02
C TYR A 104 2.43 -12.38 4.95
N GLY A 105 3.60 -12.82 4.47
CA GLY A 105 3.70 -13.83 3.40
C GLY A 105 3.25 -13.34 2.01
N LEU A 106 2.90 -12.06 1.86
CA LEU A 106 2.32 -11.53 0.62
C LEU A 106 3.32 -11.51 -0.54
N THR A 107 3.03 -12.26 -1.60
CA THR A 107 3.90 -12.37 -2.79
C THR A 107 3.76 -11.20 -3.75
N GLU A 108 2.76 -10.34 -3.54
CA GLU A 108 2.42 -9.22 -4.40
C GLU A 108 1.75 -8.12 -3.58
N PHE A 109 2.25 -6.89 -3.69
CA PHE A 109 1.72 -5.73 -2.96
C PHE A 109 2.19 -4.41 -3.58
N VAL A 110 1.47 -3.33 -3.26
CA VAL A 110 1.87 -1.96 -3.58
C VAL A 110 2.27 -1.24 -2.31
N THR A 111 3.36 -0.47 -2.36
CA THR A 111 3.85 0.36 -1.25
C THR A 111 3.89 1.82 -1.67
N ILE A 112 3.34 2.71 -0.85
CA ILE A 112 3.37 4.16 -1.04
C ILE A 112 4.20 4.78 0.09
N PHE A 113 5.13 5.66 -0.26
CA PHE A 113 5.91 6.38 0.73
C PHE A 113 6.29 7.78 0.23
N PRO A 114 6.41 8.77 1.13
CA PRO A 114 6.88 10.10 0.75
C PRO A 114 8.34 10.06 0.29
N GLU A 115 8.66 10.89 -0.71
CA GLU A 115 10.05 11.09 -1.15
C GLU A 115 10.84 11.95 -0.15
N GLY A 116 12.17 11.91 -0.24
CA GLY A 116 13.05 12.69 0.63
C GLY A 116 13.20 12.17 2.05
N GLY A 117 12.73 10.95 2.34
CA GLY A 117 12.91 10.30 3.65
C GLY A 117 12.07 10.91 4.77
N GLN A 118 11.08 11.75 4.43
CA GLN A 118 10.14 12.28 5.41
C GLN A 118 9.32 11.13 6.01
N SER A 119 9.11 11.18 7.32
CA SER A 119 8.33 10.17 8.04
C SER A 119 6.87 10.60 8.14
N VAL A 120 5.94 9.71 7.80
CA VAL A 120 4.51 9.92 8.07
C VAL A 120 4.25 9.54 9.53
N LEU A 121 4.44 10.49 10.45
CA LEU A 121 4.31 10.25 11.90
C LEU A 121 2.93 10.60 12.45
N ASN A 122 2.22 11.53 11.83
CA ASN A 122 0.97 12.04 12.36
C ASN A 122 -0.18 11.09 12.01
N GLU A 123 -0.89 10.58 13.03
CA GLU A 123 -2.04 9.70 12.90
C GLU A 123 -3.10 10.27 11.94
N SER A 124 -3.35 11.59 11.99
CA SER A 124 -4.30 12.24 11.08
C SER A 124 -3.86 12.13 9.61
N ARG A 125 -2.56 12.23 9.33
CA ARG A 125 -2.01 12.08 7.97
C ARG A 125 -2.07 10.63 7.51
N ILE A 126 -1.76 9.68 8.40
CA ILE A 126 -1.89 8.24 8.14
C ILE A 126 -3.34 7.93 7.76
N LYS A 127 -4.31 8.37 8.58
CA LYS A 127 -5.74 8.17 8.33
C LYS A 127 -6.22 8.80 7.02
N LEU A 128 -5.73 10.01 6.70
CA LEU A 128 -6.05 10.68 5.44
C LEU A 128 -5.54 9.86 4.23
N LEU A 129 -4.28 9.44 4.25
CA LEU A 129 -3.69 8.62 3.18
C LEU A 129 -4.41 7.27 3.05
N MET A 130 -4.68 6.59 4.17
CA MET A 130 -5.44 5.34 4.18
C MET A 130 -6.86 5.54 3.61
N SER A 131 -7.51 6.67 3.91
CA SER A 131 -8.81 7.00 3.33
C SER A 131 -8.72 7.20 1.81
N SER A 132 -7.73 7.95 1.33
CA SER A 132 -7.49 8.14 -0.10
C SER A 132 -7.26 6.81 -0.82
N ILE A 133 -6.43 5.94 -0.24
CA ILE A 133 -6.14 4.61 -0.79
C ILE A 133 -7.41 3.76 -0.84
N ARG A 134 -8.19 3.70 0.25
CA ARG A 134 -9.43 2.92 0.27
C ARG A 134 -10.40 3.34 -0.83
N ILE A 135 -10.52 4.65 -1.09
CA ILE A 135 -11.36 5.16 -2.19
C ILE A 135 -10.80 4.70 -3.54
N ALA A 136 -9.50 4.89 -3.77
CA ALA A 136 -8.85 4.47 -5.01
C ALA A 136 -8.98 2.96 -5.27
N LEU A 137 -8.82 2.12 -4.24
CA LEU A 137 -8.99 0.66 -4.35
C LEU A 137 -10.42 0.26 -4.68
N GLN A 138 -11.40 0.91 -4.04
CA GLN A 138 -12.81 0.64 -4.31
C GLN A 138 -13.19 1.02 -5.75
N ASN A 139 -12.72 2.17 -6.23
CA ASN A 139 -13.01 2.68 -7.57
C ASN A 139 -12.34 1.85 -8.67
N THR A 140 -11.10 1.41 -8.43
CA THR A 140 -10.33 0.59 -9.39
C THR A 140 -10.60 -0.90 -9.27
N LYS A 141 -11.27 -1.36 -8.20
CA LYS A 141 -11.38 -2.79 -7.85
C LYS A 141 -10.02 -3.48 -7.82
N CYS A 142 -9.03 -2.80 -7.24
CA CYS A 142 -7.66 -3.29 -7.17
C CYS A 142 -7.60 -4.65 -6.46
N HIS A 143 -6.95 -5.64 -7.08
CA HIS A 143 -6.88 -7.00 -6.53
C HIS A 143 -5.63 -7.25 -5.65
N VAL A 144 -4.80 -6.23 -5.45
CA VAL A 144 -3.53 -6.30 -4.72
C VAL A 144 -3.60 -5.47 -3.44
N PRO A 145 -3.05 -5.95 -2.30
CA PRO A 145 -2.94 -5.17 -1.07
C PRO A 145 -2.07 -3.92 -1.26
N VAL A 146 -2.49 -2.79 -0.68
CA VAL A 146 -1.77 -1.52 -0.77
C VAL A 146 -1.39 -1.02 0.61
N PHE A 147 -0.13 -0.66 0.76
CA PHE A 147 0.50 -0.24 2.01
C PHE A 147 1.03 1.18 1.91
N ILE A 148 1.05 1.87 3.04
CA ILE A 148 1.82 3.10 3.27
C ILE A 148 2.95 2.80 4.23
N ARG A 149 4.15 3.31 3.94
CA ARG A 149 5.22 3.31 4.94
C ARG A 149 4.92 4.37 5.99
N VAL A 150 4.72 3.94 7.22
CA VAL A 150 4.46 4.80 8.37
C VAL A 150 5.73 4.97 9.20
N TYR A 151 5.78 6.04 9.96
CA TYR A 151 6.92 6.42 10.79
C TYR A 151 8.25 6.59 10.02
N GLN A 152 9.38 6.30 10.67
CA GLN A 152 10.72 6.57 10.16
C GLN A 152 11.19 5.43 9.24
N LYS A 153 12.00 5.77 8.24
CA LYS A 153 12.49 4.82 7.21
C LYS A 153 13.18 3.58 7.80
N TRP A 154 13.88 3.70 8.92
CA TRP A 154 14.60 2.58 9.55
C TRP A 154 13.71 1.62 10.33
N GLN A 155 12.47 2.01 10.63
CA GLN A 155 11.54 1.20 11.41
C GLN A 155 10.77 0.19 10.57
N ASP A 156 10.81 0.33 9.23
CA ASP A 156 10.13 -0.58 8.29
C ASP A 156 8.69 -0.93 8.70
N CYS A 157 7.97 0.08 9.19
CA CYS A 157 6.58 -0.03 9.61
C CYS A 157 5.65 0.31 8.44
N TYR A 158 4.64 -0.53 8.24
CA TYR A 158 3.68 -0.39 7.15
C TYR A 158 2.27 -0.50 7.69
N ALA A 159 1.38 0.36 7.22
CA ALA A 159 -0.06 0.22 7.41
C ALA A 159 -0.68 -0.02 6.03
N GLY A 160 -1.55 -1.01 5.90
CA GLY A 160 -2.07 -1.41 4.61
C GLY A 160 -3.54 -1.80 4.64
N VAL A 161 -4.11 -1.88 3.46
CA VAL A 161 -5.49 -2.30 3.25
C VAL A 161 -5.58 -3.12 1.98
N TYR A 162 -6.39 -4.16 2.05
CA TYR A 162 -6.87 -4.93 0.93
C TYR A 162 -8.38 -4.92 0.93
N LEU A 163 -8.99 -4.67 -0.22
CA LEU A 163 -10.43 -4.58 -0.37
C LEU A 163 -10.84 -5.29 -1.66
N ASN A 164 -11.72 -6.28 -1.53
CA ASN A 164 -12.44 -6.87 -2.65
C ASN A 164 -13.95 -6.83 -2.34
N ASN A 165 -14.79 -7.32 -3.27
CA ASN A 165 -16.24 -7.27 -3.12
C ASN A 165 -16.80 -8.04 -1.91
N HIS A 166 -16.02 -8.97 -1.33
CA HIS A 166 -16.47 -9.90 -0.30
C HIS A 166 -15.71 -9.75 1.03
N MET A 167 -14.50 -9.21 1.00
CA MET A 167 -13.55 -9.21 2.09
C MET A 167 -12.80 -7.88 2.12
N ARG A 168 -12.63 -7.38 3.34
CA ARG A 168 -11.73 -6.29 3.66
C ARG A 168 -10.72 -6.81 4.68
N THR A 169 -9.45 -6.56 4.42
CA THR A 169 -8.35 -6.87 5.34
C THR A 169 -7.59 -5.58 5.61
N ASP A 170 -7.49 -5.19 6.88
CA ASP A 170 -6.63 -4.09 7.31
C ASP A 170 -5.34 -4.70 7.91
N PHE A 171 -4.19 -4.18 7.49
CA PHE A 171 -2.87 -4.61 7.91
C PHE A 171 -2.24 -3.51 8.77
N ASP A 172 -2.26 -3.70 10.09
CA ASP A 172 -1.78 -2.69 11.02
C ASP A 172 -0.54 -3.19 11.78
N VAL A 173 0.48 -2.33 11.87
CA VAL A 173 1.64 -2.55 12.75
C VAL A 173 1.46 -1.70 14.00
N ILE A 174 1.49 -2.34 15.16
CA ILE A 174 1.41 -1.65 16.46
C ILE A 174 2.81 -1.17 16.84
N HIS A 175 2.99 0.15 16.90
CA HIS A 175 4.22 0.76 17.41
C HIS A 175 4.02 1.22 18.86
N LEU A 176 4.64 0.50 19.81
CA LEU A 176 4.63 0.89 21.21
C LEU A 176 5.72 1.94 21.46
N LYS A 177 5.31 3.16 21.86
CA LYS A 177 6.25 4.25 22.21
C LYS A 177 7.17 3.91 23.39
N GLN A 178 6.69 3.05 24.29
CA GLN A 178 7.44 2.54 25.43
C GLN A 178 7.17 1.05 25.54
N ILE A 179 8.23 0.28 25.78
CA ILE A 179 8.11 -1.13 26.08
C ILE A 179 7.53 -1.22 27.50
N PRO A 180 6.39 -1.92 27.71
CA PRO A 180 5.88 -2.16 29.05
C PRO A 180 6.95 -2.80 29.93
N SER A 181 7.09 -2.37 31.17
CA SER A 181 8.14 -2.84 32.09
C SER A 181 8.11 -4.36 32.31
N SER A 182 6.97 -5.02 32.11
CA SER A 182 6.83 -6.48 32.15
C SER A 182 7.43 -7.22 30.93
N CYS A 183 7.70 -6.51 29.84
CA CYS A 183 8.14 -7.09 28.55
C CYS A 183 9.60 -6.76 28.22
N SER A 184 10.40 -6.27 29.17
CA SER A 184 11.80 -5.87 28.93
C SER A 184 12.76 -7.00 28.55
N TYR A 185 12.33 -8.26 28.67
CA TYR A 185 13.15 -9.46 28.46
C TYR A 185 12.76 -10.28 27.22
N LEU A 186 11.76 -9.84 26.46
CA LEU A 186 11.40 -10.47 25.19
C LEU A 186 12.22 -9.81 24.09
N SER A 187 13.38 -10.41 23.80
CA SER A 187 14.28 -10.07 22.68
C SER A 187 14.09 -11.07 21.54
#